data_AF-A0AAE1A201-F1
#
_entry.id   AF-A0AAE1A201-F1
#
_cell.length_a   1.000
_cell.length_b   1.000
_cell.length_c   1.000
_cell.angle_alpha   90.00
_cell.angle_beta   90.00
_cell.angle_gamma   90.00
#
_symmetry.space_group_name_H-M   'P 1'
#
loop_
_entity.id
_entity.type
_entity.pdbx_description
1 polymer ?
#
loop_
_entity_poly.entity_id
_entity_poly.type
_entity_poly.pdbx_seq_one_letter_code
_entity_poly.pdbx_strand_id
1 'polypeptide(L)'
;MGCDPGYKGSLCTKVCGTGYFGAQCANLCSEHCAGLDNTCSNVNGTCNKGCDPGYKGLLCTQECDIGLFGEGCAKRCSVHCAGSDNTCNNVNGTCNMGCDPGYKGSLCIQKCQ
;
A
#
# COMPACT_ATOMS: atom_id res chain seq x y z
N MET A 1 13.83 7.37 -32.22
CA MET A 1 14.34 7.59 -30.84
C MET A 1 13.17 8.05 -29.99
N GLY A 2 12.92 7.39 -28.86
CA GLY A 2 11.89 7.81 -27.91
C GLY A 2 12.45 8.81 -26.90
N CYS A 3 11.56 9.47 -26.16
CA CYS A 3 11.94 10.33 -25.04
C CYS A 3 12.44 9.53 -23.83
N ASP A 4 13.23 10.18 -22.98
CA ASP A 4 13.60 9.65 -21.68
C ASP A 4 12.35 9.45 -20.78
N PRO A 5 12.40 8.50 -19.84
CA PRO A 5 11.30 8.26 -18.91
C PRO A 5 10.92 9.51 -18.13
N GLY A 6 9.62 9.75 -17.98
CA GLY A 6 9.09 10.95 -17.35
C GLY A 6 8.80 12.10 -18.30
N TYR A 7 9.10 11.93 -19.59
CA TYR A 7 8.84 12.91 -20.64
C TYR A 7 8.10 12.32 -21.84
N LYS A 8 7.35 13.17 -22.55
CA LYS A 8 6.62 12.85 -23.78
C LYS A 8 6.61 13.99 -24.79
N GLY A 9 6.06 13.72 -25.97
CA GLY A 9 5.87 14.69 -27.05
C GLY A 9 7.03 14.73 -28.05
N SER A 10 6.84 15.45 -29.15
CA SER A 10 7.79 15.48 -30.27
C SER A 10 9.18 16.01 -29.93
N LEU A 11 9.29 16.88 -28.92
CA LEU A 11 10.55 17.46 -28.45
C LEU A 11 11.01 16.92 -27.09
N CYS A 12 10.31 15.95 -26.51
CA CYS A 12 10.63 15.39 -25.18
C CYS A 12 10.71 16.41 -24.04
N THR A 13 10.00 17.54 -24.15
CA THR A 13 9.97 18.59 -23.12
C THR A 13 8.74 18.52 -22.22
N LYS A 14 7.72 17.72 -22.56
CA LYS A 14 6.50 17.62 -21.76
C LYS A 14 6.68 16.57 -20.68
N VAL A 15 6.71 17.00 -19.42
CA VAL A 15 6.72 16.10 -18.25
C VAL A 15 5.39 15.30 -18.19
N CYS A 16 5.44 14.09 -17.65
CA CYS A 16 4.22 13.33 -17.37
C CYS A 16 3.29 14.11 -16.44
N GLY A 17 1.99 14.04 -16.74
CA GLY A 17 0.98 14.59 -15.86
C GLY A 17 0.88 13.78 -14.56
N THR A 18 0.24 14.37 -13.55
CA THR A 18 -0.08 13.71 -12.28
C THR A 18 -0.73 12.35 -12.53
N GLY A 19 -0.27 11.32 -11.81
CA GLY A 19 -0.77 9.95 -11.96
C GLY A 19 -0.14 9.14 -13.10
N TYR A 20 0.82 9.68 -13.86
CA TYR A 20 1.49 8.98 -14.95
C TYR A 20 3.02 8.99 -14.84
N PHE A 21 3.66 7.92 -15.31
CA PHE A 21 5.12 7.79 -15.31
C PHE A 21 5.67 6.96 -16.48
N GLY A 22 7.00 6.94 -16.61
CA GLY A 22 7.73 6.10 -17.55
C GLY A 22 7.90 6.73 -18.94
N ALA A 23 8.38 5.93 -19.89
CA ALA A 23 8.60 6.38 -21.27
C ALA A 23 7.27 6.78 -21.91
N GLN A 24 7.21 7.97 -22.52
CA GLN A 24 5.97 8.54 -23.08
C GLN A 24 4.80 8.64 -22.09
N CYS A 25 5.06 8.52 -20.78
CA CYS A 25 4.02 8.51 -19.74
C CYS A 25 3.00 7.39 -19.91
N ALA A 26 3.45 6.22 -20.36
CA ALA A 26 2.60 5.08 -20.68
C ALA A 26 2.09 4.31 -19.46
N ASN A 27 2.67 4.52 -18.27
CA ASN A 27 2.28 3.82 -17.05
C ASN A 27 1.51 4.73 -16.11
N LEU A 28 0.58 4.16 -15.32
CA LEU A 28 -0.13 4.86 -14.25
C LEU A 28 0.53 4.61 -12.90
N CYS A 29 0.58 5.64 -12.06
CA CYS A 29 0.93 5.50 -10.64
C CYS A 29 -0.01 4.50 -9.94
N SER A 30 0.49 3.81 -8.92
CA SER A 30 -0.37 2.96 -8.09
C SER A 30 -1.42 3.79 -7.38
N GLU A 31 -2.63 3.25 -7.28
CA GLU A 31 -3.73 3.85 -6.54
C GLU A 31 -3.53 3.85 -5.02
N HIS A 32 -2.48 3.16 -4.55
CA HIS A 32 -2.10 3.07 -3.14
C HIS A 32 -0.85 3.91 -2.80
N CYS A 33 -0.42 4.80 -3.70
CA CYS A 33 0.58 5.80 -3.36
C CYS A 33 -0.02 6.81 -2.38
N ALA A 34 0.57 6.95 -1.20
CA ALA A 34 0.06 7.88 -0.19
C ALA A 34 0.09 9.34 -0.67
N GLY A 35 -0.92 10.12 -0.30
CA GLY A 35 -1.02 11.55 -0.60
C GLY A 35 -2.22 11.92 -1.48
N LEU A 36 -2.17 13.11 -2.08
CA LEU A 36 -3.21 13.58 -2.99
C LEU A 36 -2.94 13.03 -4.40
N ASP A 37 -4.02 12.65 -5.09
CA ASP A 37 -4.04 12.23 -6.49
C ASP A 37 -3.08 11.08 -6.85
N ASN A 38 -2.76 10.21 -5.90
CA ASN A 38 -1.89 9.03 -6.10
C ASN A 38 -0.55 9.40 -6.75
N THR A 39 0.05 10.50 -6.26
CA THR A 39 1.25 11.08 -6.85
C THR A 39 2.47 10.16 -6.72
N CYS A 40 3.14 9.93 -7.84
CA CYS A 40 4.37 9.14 -7.90
C CYS A 40 5.43 9.84 -8.77
N SER A 41 6.67 9.34 -8.71
CA SER A 41 7.76 9.82 -9.57
C SER A 41 7.40 9.59 -11.04
N ASN A 42 7.37 10.67 -11.82
CA ASN A 42 7.11 10.63 -13.26
C ASN A 42 8.13 9.75 -14.02
N VAL A 43 9.32 9.55 -13.47
CA VAL A 43 10.37 8.77 -14.14
C VAL A 43 10.14 7.27 -13.99
N ASN A 44 9.96 6.80 -12.75
CA ASN A 44 10.00 5.36 -12.42
C ASN A 44 8.78 4.83 -11.65
N GLY A 45 7.81 5.69 -11.32
CA GLY A 45 6.59 5.28 -10.63
C GLY A 45 6.68 5.23 -9.11
N THR A 46 7.83 5.58 -8.51
CA THR A 46 8.03 5.46 -7.05
C THR A 46 7.09 6.39 -6.29
N CYS A 47 6.35 5.86 -5.31
CA CYS A 47 5.52 6.64 -4.41
C CYS A 47 6.41 7.34 -3.36
N ASN A 48 6.78 8.59 -3.62
CA ASN A 48 7.74 9.33 -2.78
C ASN A 48 7.24 9.60 -1.35
N LYS A 49 5.92 9.55 -1.13
CA LYS A 49 5.30 9.71 0.20
C LYS A 49 5.03 8.39 0.91
N GLY A 50 5.47 7.27 0.36
CA GLY A 50 5.16 5.93 0.86
C GLY A 50 3.81 5.42 0.35
N CYS A 51 3.29 4.41 1.03
CA CYS A 51 2.09 3.67 0.65
C CYS A 51 0.96 3.90 1.62
N ASP A 52 -0.26 3.79 1.13
CA ASP A 52 -1.43 3.69 1.98
C ASP A 52 -1.33 2.47 2.91
N PRO A 53 -1.96 2.52 4.10
CA PRO A 53 -1.95 1.39 5.03
C PRO A 53 -2.45 0.11 4.35
N GLY A 54 -1.76 -1.00 4.58
CA GLY A 54 -2.06 -2.28 3.92
C GLY A 54 -1.21 -2.57 2.68
N TYR A 55 -0.43 -1.61 2.21
CA TYR A 55 0.46 -1.75 1.04
C TYR A 55 1.92 -1.42 1.37
N LYS A 56 2.83 -1.99 0.58
CA LYS A 56 4.29 -1.83 0.69
C LYS A 56 4.98 -1.86 -0.67
N GLY A 57 6.28 -1.58 -0.65
CA GLY A 57 7.16 -1.52 -1.82
C GLY A 57 7.21 -0.13 -2.44
N LEU A 58 8.19 0.09 -3.32
CA LEU A 58 8.44 1.42 -3.91
C LEU A 58 7.28 1.93 -4.76
N LEU A 59 6.52 1.02 -5.37
CA LEU A 59 5.37 1.34 -6.20
C LEU A 59 4.04 1.12 -5.48
N CYS A 60 4.03 0.72 -4.21
CA CYS A 60 2.81 0.43 -3.45
C CYS A 60 1.85 -0.53 -4.16
N THR A 61 2.38 -1.55 -4.83
CA THR A 61 1.60 -2.57 -5.54
C THR A 61 1.55 -3.90 -4.79
N GLN A 62 2.26 -4.01 -3.66
CA GLN A 62 2.31 -5.22 -2.85
C GLN A 62 1.48 -4.99 -1.60
N GLU A 63 0.57 -5.91 -1.30
CA GLU A 63 -0.12 -5.91 -0.01
C GLU A 63 0.83 -6.32 1.12
N CYS A 64 0.45 -6.02 2.36
CA CYS A 64 1.15 -6.56 3.53
C CYS A 64 1.12 -8.08 3.54
N ASP A 65 2.22 -8.68 4.00
CA ASP A 65 2.27 -10.12 4.20
C ASP A 65 1.26 -10.53 5.27
N ILE A 66 0.80 -11.78 5.19
CA ILE A 66 -0.15 -12.35 6.17
C ILE A 66 0.41 -12.15 7.58
N GLY A 67 -0.43 -11.64 8.47
CA GLY A 67 -0.05 -11.34 9.85
C GLY A 67 0.55 -9.94 10.05
N LEU A 68 0.69 -9.12 9.00
CA LEU A 68 1.12 -7.72 9.08
C LEU A 68 0.03 -6.75 8.63
N PHE A 69 0.04 -5.55 9.20
CA PHE A 69 -0.91 -4.51 8.84
C PHE A 69 -0.37 -3.08 9.06
N GLY A 70 -1.13 -2.10 8.56
CA GLY A 70 -0.89 -0.68 8.77
C GLY A 70 0.08 -0.06 7.76
N GLU A 71 0.51 1.17 8.06
CA GLU A 71 1.47 1.90 7.23
C GLU A 71 2.80 1.14 7.15
N GLY A 72 3.28 0.92 5.92
CA GLY A 72 4.50 0.17 5.64
C GLY A 72 4.49 -1.27 6.18
N CYS A 73 3.31 -1.81 6.51
CA CYS A 73 3.15 -3.15 7.11
C CYS A 73 3.95 -3.34 8.41
N ALA A 74 4.11 -2.25 9.20
CA ALA A 74 4.96 -2.24 10.37
C ALA A 74 4.33 -2.88 11.63
N LYS A 75 3.02 -3.13 11.63
CA LYS A 75 2.29 -3.71 12.78
C LYS A 75 2.00 -5.19 12.54
N ARG A 76 1.92 -5.97 13.62
CA ARG A 76 1.59 -7.40 13.58
C ARG A 76 0.17 -7.65 14.07
N CYS A 77 -0.56 -8.50 13.38
CA CYS A 77 -1.87 -9.00 13.82
C CYS A 77 -1.76 -9.64 15.21
N SER A 78 -2.86 -9.57 15.98
CA SER A 78 -2.93 -10.27 17.26
C SER A 78 -2.87 -11.78 17.03
N VAL A 79 -2.12 -12.48 17.88
CA VAL A 79 -2.08 -13.95 17.92
C VAL A 79 -3.37 -14.58 18.45
N HIS A 80 -4.37 -13.76 18.75
CA HIS A 80 -5.69 -14.16 19.22
C HIS A 80 -6.80 -13.80 18.22
N CYS A 81 -6.43 -13.40 17.00
CA CYS A 81 -7.40 -13.35 15.90
C CYS A 81 -7.81 -14.79 15.56
N ALA A 82 -9.11 -15.07 15.58
CA ALA A 82 -9.62 -16.39 15.21
C ALA A 82 -9.33 -16.68 13.73
N GLY A 83 -9.19 -17.96 13.38
CA GLY A 83 -8.92 -18.45 12.01
C GLY A 83 -7.51 -18.96 11.79
N SER A 84 -7.09 -19.14 10.54
CA SER A 84 -5.74 -19.60 10.19
C SER A 84 -4.73 -18.44 10.17
N ASP A 85 -3.51 -18.74 10.61
CA ASP A 85 -2.31 -17.88 10.50
C ASP A 85 -2.40 -16.51 11.20
N ASN A 86 -3.27 -16.36 12.20
CA ASN A 86 -3.50 -15.08 12.90
C ASN A 86 -3.83 -13.94 11.91
N THR A 87 -4.57 -14.27 10.85
CA THR A 87 -4.87 -13.31 9.78
C THR A 87 -5.77 -12.20 10.30
N CYS A 88 -5.41 -10.95 9.98
CA CYS A 88 -6.20 -9.77 10.26
C CYS A 88 -6.25 -8.87 9.02
N ASN A 89 -7.15 -7.88 9.03
CA ASN A 89 -7.21 -6.88 7.98
C ASN A 89 -5.86 -6.15 7.87
N ASN A 90 -5.22 -6.20 6.70
CA ASN A 90 -3.91 -5.60 6.42
C ASN A 90 -3.90 -4.06 6.54
N VAL A 91 -5.04 -3.38 6.43
CA VAL A 91 -5.11 -1.92 6.55
C VAL A 91 -5.11 -1.51 8.02
N ASN A 92 -5.99 -2.10 8.84
CA ASN A 92 -6.29 -1.60 10.19
C ASN A 92 -6.05 -2.60 11.34
N GLY A 93 -5.73 -3.85 11.04
CA GLY A 93 -5.43 -4.89 12.02
C GLY A 93 -6.64 -5.66 12.57
N THR A 94 -7.85 -5.38 12.07
CA THR A 94 -9.08 -5.97 12.61
C THR A 94 -9.14 -7.47 12.35
N CYS A 95 -9.43 -8.26 13.39
CA CYS A 95 -9.66 -9.69 13.27
C CYS A 95 -11.08 -9.94 12.74
N ASN A 96 -11.22 -10.06 11.41
CA ASN A 96 -12.52 -10.18 10.76
C ASN A 96 -13.29 -11.47 11.11
N MET A 97 -12.58 -12.51 11.54
CA MET A 97 -13.18 -13.79 11.98
C MET A 97 -13.50 -13.82 13.49
N GLY A 98 -13.31 -12.71 14.19
CA GLY A 98 -13.51 -12.62 15.64
C GLY A 98 -12.25 -12.99 16.44
N CYS A 99 -12.44 -13.25 17.73
CA CYS A 99 -11.36 -13.50 18.68
C CYS A 99 -11.40 -14.93 19.22
N ASP A 100 -10.22 -15.45 19.57
CA ASP A 100 -10.10 -16.67 20.35
C ASP A 100 -10.81 -16.54 21.71
N PRO A 101 -11.28 -17.67 22.29
CA PRO A 101 -11.90 -17.66 23.61
C PRO A 101 -11.05 -16.95 24.66
N GLY A 102 -11.67 -16.04 25.40
CA GLY A 102 -10.98 -15.24 26.44
C GLY A 102 -10.39 -13.93 25.94
N TYR A 103 -10.53 -13.59 24.64
CA TYR A 103 -10.14 -12.29 24.08
C TYR A 103 -11.33 -11.57 23.44
N LYS A 104 -11.27 -10.23 23.41
CA LYS A 104 -12.30 -9.34 22.85
C LYS A 104 -11.70 -8.08 22.22
N GLY A 105 -12.57 -7.31 21.55
CA GLY A 105 -12.23 -6.09 20.81
C GLY A 105 -11.89 -6.37 19.35
N SER A 106 -11.86 -5.33 18.52
CA SER A 106 -11.61 -5.48 17.06
C SER A 106 -10.23 -6.06 16.72
N LEU A 107 -9.24 -5.83 17.59
CA LEU A 107 -7.87 -6.35 17.44
C LEU A 107 -7.60 -7.59 18.30
N CYS A 108 -8.58 -8.09 19.06
CA CYS A 108 -8.41 -9.25 19.95
C CYS A 108 -7.21 -9.15 20.91
N ILE A 109 -6.93 -7.95 21.44
CA ILE A 109 -5.83 -7.71 22.38
C ILE A 109 -6.31 -7.57 23.83
N GLN A 110 -7.61 -7.48 24.06
CA GLN A 110 -8.18 -7.33 25.40
C GLN A 110 -8.63 -8.69 25.92
N LYS A 111 -8.23 -9.06 27.14
CA LYS A 111 -8.74 -10.26 27.79
C LYS A 111 -10.17 -10.03 28.31
N CYS A 112 -11.00 -11.07 28.25
CA CYS A 112 -12.26 -11.12 28.98
C CYS A 112 -11.95 -11.22 30.49
N GLN A 113 -12.58 -10.36 31.29
CA GLN A 113 -12.58 -10.45 32.76
C GLN A 113 -13.70 -11.36 33.21
#